data_AF-A0A1W2LPA9-F1
#
_entry.id   AF-A0A1W2LPA9-F1
#
_cell.length_a   1.000
_cell.length_b   1.000
_cell.length_c   1.000
_cell.angle_alpha   90.00
_cell.angle_beta   90.00
_cell.angle_gamma   90.00
#
_symmetry.space_group_name_H-M   'P 1'
#
loop_
_entity.id
_entity.type
_entity.pdbx_description
1 polymer ?
#
loop_
_entity_poly.entity_id
_entity_poly.type
_entity_poly.pdbx_seq_one_letter_code
_entity_poly.pdbx_strand_id
1 'polypeptide(L)'
;MRSSHTAGSVSVRFDDAGLVSCAGLVPVLRLAEDIGLGGLIEQRVDLGIPVGANTDAKALSVVAGMVAGADSIEDLDVIRHGGMRRLFTGLRAPSTCGSWLRGFTHGHVGQLASAVAEALVRLAGRVPSLLAGVEQLAFIDIDSKIKETYGHGKQGSGFAYNGVRGLNHLVATLSSPVCAPVVLTARLRGGNADSRRGAASMITEAIGLARRAGATGTVVVRADSAFFTGPIITAIRKAGAWFSVTAQKNVATQAVIDRIDEDQWDEIAYRHPIPDPETGELITHAEIAETTLTAFTNTTQNPGRQVTARLLVRRTPRFKADAQGELFRTWNYHAVFTDTGFDLHTADDYHRKHAIIEQVFADLNAAALAHFPSGRFPANHAWLILACLTHNLLRATGCLTSGFHAKARTATLRRHLIAIPARITRTARRITLRLPANWPWQTAYQTLFTATHRTT
;
A
#
# COMPACT_ATOMS: atom_id res chain seq x y z
N MET A 1 31.94 -17.89 6.75
CA MET A 1 31.65 -19.28 7.19
C MET A 1 32.23 -20.24 6.14
N ARG A 2 32.80 -21.38 6.54
CA ARG A 2 33.23 -22.46 5.62
C ARG A 2 32.34 -23.68 5.85
N SER A 3 32.03 -24.45 4.80
CA SER A 3 31.32 -25.73 4.95
C SER A 3 32.13 -26.66 5.85
N SER A 4 31.49 -27.25 6.85
CA SER A 4 32.13 -28.20 7.78
C SER A 4 32.33 -29.59 7.17
N HIS A 5 31.79 -29.84 5.97
CA HIS A 5 31.86 -31.13 5.27
C HIS A 5 32.51 -30.98 3.90
N THR A 6 33.24 -32.02 3.49
CA THR A 6 33.76 -32.16 2.13
C THR A 6 32.60 -32.41 1.15
N ALA A 7 32.78 -32.01 -0.11
CA ALA A 7 31.71 -32.11 -1.12
C ALA A 7 31.20 -33.55 -1.32
N GLY A 8 32.08 -34.55 -1.26
CA GLY A 8 31.71 -35.97 -1.43
C GLY A 8 30.95 -36.58 -0.25
N SER A 9 30.89 -35.92 0.91
CA SER A 9 30.21 -36.42 2.12
C SER A 9 28.81 -35.82 2.32
N VAL A 10 28.32 -35.02 1.37
CA VAL A 10 27.00 -34.40 1.42
C VAL A 10 26.12 -34.95 0.31
N SER A 11 24.92 -35.41 0.64
CA SER A 11 23.90 -35.80 -0.34
C SER A 11 22.57 -35.10 -0.01
N VAL A 12 21.76 -34.85 -1.04
CA VAL A 12 20.48 -34.13 -0.94
C VAL A 12 19.35 -35.05 -1.40
N ARG A 13 18.26 -35.12 -0.63
CA ARG A 13 17.04 -35.88 -0.95
C ARG A 13 15.80 -35.03 -0.69
N PHE A 14 14.74 -35.27 -1.46
CA PHE A 14 13.46 -34.56 -1.39
C PHE A 14 12.31 -35.54 -1.04
N ASP A 15 12.50 -36.36 -0.01
CA ASP A 15 11.61 -37.49 0.35
C ASP A 15 10.86 -37.31 1.69
N ASP A 16 11.10 -36.21 2.42
CA ASP A 16 10.46 -35.97 3.73
C ASP A 16 9.09 -35.28 3.61
N ALA A 17 8.02 -36.08 3.68
CA ALA A 17 6.65 -35.60 3.64
C ALA A 17 6.17 -34.86 4.91
N GLY A 18 7.02 -34.76 5.95
CA GLY A 18 6.72 -34.06 7.19
C GLY A 18 7.28 -32.63 7.26
N LEU A 19 8.12 -32.21 6.31
CA LEU A 19 8.76 -30.89 6.34
C LEU A 19 7.93 -29.82 5.62
N VAL A 20 7.94 -28.61 6.18
CA VAL A 20 7.45 -27.37 5.54
C VAL A 20 8.52 -26.29 5.69
N SER A 21 8.51 -25.29 4.80
CA SER A 21 9.49 -24.18 4.80
C SER A 21 8.88 -22.82 5.18
N CYS A 22 7.55 -22.76 5.36
CA CYS A 22 6.80 -21.53 5.61
C CYS A 22 5.79 -21.72 6.75
N ALA A 23 6.25 -22.22 7.91
CA ALA A 23 5.40 -22.52 9.07
C ALA A 23 4.66 -21.29 9.63
N GLY A 24 5.09 -20.07 9.30
CA GLY A 24 4.36 -18.85 9.66
C GLY A 24 3.11 -18.57 8.83
N LEU A 25 2.85 -19.34 7.78
CA LEU A 25 1.53 -19.31 7.13
C LEU A 25 0.41 -19.71 8.09
N VAL A 26 0.69 -20.58 9.07
CA VAL A 26 -0.32 -21.07 10.02
C VAL A 26 -1.00 -19.94 10.78
N PRO A 27 -0.27 -19.08 11.53
CA PRO A 27 -0.91 -17.96 12.22
C PRO A 27 -1.50 -16.90 11.28
N VAL A 28 -0.92 -16.67 10.09
CA VAL A 28 -1.45 -15.67 9.15
C VAL A 28 -2.78 -16.12 8.55
N LEU A 29 -2.88 -17.38 8.13
CA LEU A 29 -4.12 -17.92 7.60
C LEU A 29 -5.16 -18.13 8.70
N ARG A 30 -4.73 -18.40 9.94
CA ARG A 30 -5.64 -18.37 11.09
C ARG A 30 -6.26 -16.98 11.31
N LEU A 31 -5.47 -15.92 11.20
CA LEU A 31 -6.01 -14.55 11.24
C LEU A 31 -6.99 -14.27 10.09
N ALA A 32 -6.73 -14.79 8.89
CA ALA A 32 -7.64 -14.69 7.77
C ALA A 32 -8.95 -15.47 7.99
N GLU A 33 -8.89 -16.63 8.64
CA GLU A 33 -10.05 -17.41 9.08
C GLU A 33 -10.87 -16.66 10.15
N ASP A 34 -10.20 -16.10 11.17
CA ASP A 34 -10.84 -15.36 12.27
C ASP A 34 -11.69 -14.18 11.77
N ILE A 35 -11.23 -13.48 10.72
CA ILE A 35 -12.00 -12.38 10.10
C ILE A 35 -13.05 -12.87 9.08
N GLY A 36 -13.16 -14.18 8.85
CA GLY A 36 -14.09 -14.79 7.92
C GLY A 36 -13.79 -14.50 6.45
N LEU A 37 -12.52 -14.32 6.07
CA LEU A 37 -12.13 -13.92 4.71
C LEU A 37 -12.65 -14.90 3.64
N GLY A 38 -12.53 -16.21 3.89
CA GLY A 38 -13.00 -17.24 2.95
C GLY A 38 -14.50 -17.10 2.66
N GLY A 39 -15.31 -17.00 3.71
CA GLY A 39 -16.77 -16.83 3.57
C GLY A 39 -17.16 -15.52 2.89
N LEU A 40 -16.45 -14.41 3.16
CA LEU A 40 -16.68 -13.14 2.46
C LEU A 40 -16.46 -13.25 0.96
N ILE A 41 -15.42 -13.98 0.56
CA ILE A 41 -15.07 -14.18 -0.84
C ILE A 41 -16.09 -15.11 -1.51
N GLU A 42 -16.45 -16.21 -0.86
CA GLU A 42 -17.46 -17.16 -1.35
C GLU A 42 -18.82 -16.51 -1.55
N GLN A 43 -19.24 -15.65 -0.62
CA GLN A 43 -20.54 -14.97 -0.68
C GLN A 43 -20.63 -13.89 -1.76
N ARG A 44 -19.52 -13.22 -2.08
CA ARG A 44 -19.55 -12.01 -2.94
C ARG A 44 -19.03 -12.24 -4.34
N VAL A 45 -18.13 -13.20 -4.54
CA VAL A 45 -17.44 -13.40 -5.82
C VAL A 45 -18.04 -14.61 -6.53
N ASP A 46 -18.92 -14.33 -7.49
CA ASP A 46 -19.50 -15.33 -8.37
C ASP A 46 -19.11 -15.02 -9.82
N LEU A 47 -18.39 -15.96 -10.44
CA LEU A 47 -17.98 -15.82 -11.84
C LEU A 47 -19.01 -16.37 -12.83
N GLY A 48 -20.02 -17.12 -12.37
CA GLY A 48 -21.04 -17.74 -13.22
C GLY A 48 -20.51 -18.78 -14.21
N ILE A 49 -19.26 -19.25 -14.04
CA ILE A 49 -18.56 -20.17 -14.94
C ILE A 49 -17.85 -21.28 -14.16
N PRO A 50 -17.56 -22.45 -14.77
CA PRO A 50 -16.98 -23.59 -14.06
C PRO A 50 -15.67 -23.28 -13.33
N VAL A 51 -14.81 -22.43 -13.90
CA VAL A 51 -13.56 -22.00 -13.25
C VAL A 51 -13.78 -21.11 -12.03
N GLY A 52 -15.03 -20.69 -11.74
CA GLY A 52 -15.45 -19.91 -10.56
C GLY A 52 -15.81 -20.74 -9.32
N ALA A 53 -15.84 -22.07 -9.39
CA ALA A 53 -16.14 -22.90 -8.21
C ALA A 53 -15.03 -22.81 -7.12
N ASN A 54 -15.37 -22.89 -5.83
CA ASN A 54 -14.40 -22.82 -4.71
C ASN A 54 -13.51 -21.55 -4.76
N THR A 55 -14.14 -20.39 -4.95
CA THR A 55 -13.44 -19.11 -5.11
C THR A 55 -12.66 -18.73 -3.85
N ASP A 56 -13.19 -19.01 -2.67
CA ASP A 56 -12.52 -18.89 -1.37
C ASP A 56 -11.16 -19.62 -1.34
N ALA A 57 -11.13 -20.90 -1.69
CA ALA A 57 -9.94 -21.74 -1.64
C ALA A 57 -8.88 -21.27 -2.64
N LYS A 58 -9.31 -20.78 -3.82
CA LYS A 58 -8.41 -20.22 -4.84
C LYS A 58 -7.83 -18.88 -4.41
N ALA A 59 -8.65 -17.98 -3.87
CA ALA A 59 -8.20 -16.69 -3.38
C ALA A 59 -7.25 -16.85 -2.18
N LEU A 60 -7.58 -17.72 -1.22
CA LEU A 60 -6.73 -18.04 -0.08
C LEU A 60 -5.42 -18.71 -0.50
N SER A 61 -5.42 -19.53 -1.56
CA SER A 61 -4.17 -20.08 -2.13
C SER A 61 -3.29 -18.98 -2.73
N VAL A 62 -3.88 -18.00 -3.44
CA VAL A 62 -3.14 -16.84 -3.95
C VAL A 62 -2.56 -16.00 -2.81
N VAL A 63 -3.38 -15.67 -1.81
CA VAL A 63 -2.93 -14.91 -0.62
C VAL A 63 -1.83 -15.65 0.13
N ALA A 64 -1.98 -16.96 0.38
CA ALA A 64 -0.97 -17.77 1.04
C ALA A 64 0.34 -17.80 0.25
N GLY A 65 0.28 -17.95 -1.07
CA GLY A 65 1.45 -17.85 -1.94
C GLY A 65 2.12 -16.49 -1.83
N MET A 66 1.36 -15.40 -1.92
CA MET A 66 1.89 -14.03 -1.77
C MET A 66 2.50 -13.79 -0.38
N VAL A 67 1.92 -14.33 0.69
CA VAL A 67 2.52 -14.27 2.05
C VAL A 67 3.85 -15.02 2.06
N ALA A 68 3.91 -16.20 1.44
CA ALA A 68 5.11 -17.03 1.37
C ALA A 68 6.19 -16.51 0.42
N GLY A 69 5.88 -15.59 -0.49
CA GLY A 69 6.86 -14.96 -1.38
C GLY A 69 6.52 -15.00 -2.86
N ALA A 70 5.42 -15.63 -3.28
CA ALA A 70 5.04 -15.71 -4.68
C ALA A 70 4.72 -14.32 -5.24
N ASP A 71 5.31 -13.99 -6.39
CA ASP A 71 5.03 -12.79 -7.17
C ASP A 71 4.53 -13.08 -8.59
N SER A 72 4.46 -14.36 -8.96
CA SER A 72 3.86 -14.90 -10.18
C SER A 72 2.79 -15.96 -9.90
N ILE A 73 2.02 -16.37 -10.92
CA ILE A 73 1.04 -17.46 -10.78
C ILE A 73 1.76 -18.79 -10.56
N GLU A 74 2.86 -19.02 -11.26
CA GLU A 74 3.68 -20.23 -11.17
C GLU A 74 4.27 -20.40 -9.77
N ASP A 75 4.76 -19.31 -9.15
CA ASP A 75 5.36 -19.34 -7.81
C ASP A 75 4.36 -19.67 -6.69
N LEU A 76 3.06 -19.70 -6.98
CA LEU A 76 2.06 -20.20 -6.02
C LEU A 76 2.32 -21.67 -5.63
N ASP A 77 3.16 -22.41 -6.35
CA ASP A 77 3.53 -23.77 -5.96
C ASP A 77 4.35 -23.83 -4.65
N VAL A 78 4.89 -22.68 -4.20
CA VAL A 78 5.62 -22.53 -2.92
C VAL A 78 4.82 -22.95 -1.68
N ILE A 79 3.48 -23.10 -1.80
CA ILE A 79 2.62 -23.55 -0.69
C ILE A 79 2.23 -25.04 -0.78
N ARG A 80 2.79 -25.80 -1.74
CA ARG A 80 2.35 -27.17 -2.06
C ARG A 80 3.39 -28.26 -1.78
N HIS A 81 4.55 -27.92 -1.23
CA HIS A 81 5.62 -28.87 -0.92
C HIS A 81 5.42 -29.63 0.39
N GLY A 82 6.10 -30.77 0.52
CA GLY A 82 6.23 -31.55 1.74
C GLY A 82 4.92 -31.73 2.50
N GLY A 83 4.91 -31.30 3.77
CA GLY A 83 3.81 -31.46 4.70
C GLY A 83 2.68 -30.43 4.59
N MET A 84 2.69 -29.50 3.62
CA MET A 84 1.73 -28.39 3.56
C MET A 84 0.27 -28.83 3.54
N ARG A 85 -0.05 -29.93 2.86
CA ARG A 85 -1.40 -30.54 2.82
C ARG A 85 -1.87 -31.12 4.17
N ARG A 86 -0.96 -31.29 5.14
CA ARG A 86 -1.31 -31.68 6.51
C ARG A 86 -1.70 -30.48 7.37
N LEU A 87 -1.32 -29.27 6.97
CA LEU A 87 -1.63 -28.02 7.68
C LEU A 87 -2.82 -27.30 7.08
N PHE A 88 -2.99 -27.37 5.75
CA PHE A 88 -4.00 -26.62 5.03
C PHE A 88 -4.81 -27.52 4.12
N THR A 89 -6.13 -27.41 4.24
CA THR A 89 -7.09 -27.97 3.28
C THR A 89 -7.36 -26.96 2.17
N GLY A 90 -7.76 -27.43 0.98
CA GLY A 90 -8.19 -26.53 -0.10
C GLY A 90 -7.08 -25.87 -0.93
N LEU A 91 -5.79 -26.15 -0.66
CA LEU A 91 -4.67 -25.66 -1.47
C LEU A 91 -4.87 -25.97 -2.96
N ARG A 92 -4.79 -24.94 -3.81
CA ARG A 92 -4.97 -25.07 -5.26
C ARG A 92 -3.66 -24.94 -6.02
N ALA A 93 -3.55 -25.68 -7.12
CA ALA A 93 -2.41 -25.61 -8.01
C ALA A 93 -2.33 -24.25 -8.72
N PRO A 94 -1.12 -23.78 -9.09
CA PRO A 94 -0.91 -22.60 -9.93
C PRO A 94 -1.85 -22.53 -11.14
N SER A 95 -2.00 -23.63 -11.88
CA SER A 95 -2.88 -23.71 -13.04
C SER A 95 -4.36 -23.45 -12.71
N THR A 96 -4.82 -23.95 -11.56
CA THR A 96 -6.20 -23.75 -11.08
C THR A 96 -6.44 -22.29 -10.67
N CYS A 97 -5.50 -21.69 -9.92
CA CYS A 97 -5.55 -20.27 -9.55
C CYS A 97 -5.48 -19.37 -10.80
N GLY A 98 -4.60 -19.70 -11.75
CA GLY A 98 -4.43 -18.97 -12.99
C GLY A 98 -5.69 -18.99 -13.86
N SER A 99 -6.35 -20.15 -14.01
CA SER A 99 -7.62 -20.25 -14.73
C SER A 99 -8.74 -19.47 -14.06
N TRP A 100 -8.80 -19.47 -12.73
CA TRP A 100 -9.76 -18.66 -11.97
C TRP A 100 -9.52 -17.17 -12.15
N LEU A 101 -8.29 -16.69 -11.95
CA LEU A 101 -7.91 -15.28 -12.17
C LEU A 101 -8.23 -14.84 -13.60
N ARG A 102 -7.93 -15.68 -14.60
CA ARG A 102 -8.26 -15.42 -16.00
C ARG A 102 -9.76 -15.47 -16.29
N GLY A 103 -10.60 -15.97 -15.40
CA GLY A 103 -12.07 -15.91 -15.50
C GLY A 103 -12.69 -14.57 -15.07
N PHE A 104 -11.91 -13.66 -14.45
CA PHE A 104 -12.44 -12.38 -13.99
C PHE A 104 -12.88 -11.48 -15.15
N THR A 105 -13.97 -10.75 -14.90
CA THR A 105 -14.40 -9.57 -15.66
C THR A 105 -14.22 -8.34 -14.79
N HIS A 106 -14.50 -7.14 -15.32
CA HIS A 106 -14.46 -5.92 -14.51
C HIS A 106 -15.44 -5.99 -13.32
N GLY A 107 -16.65 -6.53 -13.52
CA GLY A 107 -17.65 -6.69 -12.46
C GLY A 107 -17.20 -7.63 -11.34
N HIS A 108 -16.57 -8.77 -11.71
CA HIS A 108 -16.01 -9.71 -10.73
C HIS A 108 -14.90 -9.08 -9.89
N VAL A 109 -14.12 -8.15 -10.45
CA VAL A 109 -13.12 -7.41 -9.66
C VAL A 109 -13.80 -6.49 -8.64
N GLY A 110 -14.91 -5.84 -9.00
CA GLY A 110 -15.70 -5.04 -8.05
C GLY A 110 -16.27 -5.88 -6.89
N GLN A 111 -16.75 -7.09 -7.18
CA GLN A 111 -17.17 -8.07 -6.17
C GLN A 111 -16.02 -8.42 -5.22
N LEU A 112 -14.84 -8.74 -5.76
CA LEU A 112 -13.66 -9.06 -4.95
C LEU A 112 -13.20 -7.87 -4.12
N ALA A 113 -13.15 -6.67 -4.69
CA ALA A 113 -12.80 -5.44 -3.97
C ALA A 113 -13.78 -5.18 -2.81
N SER A 114 -15.08 -5.42 -3.01
CA SER A 114 -16.08 -5.35 -1.94
C SER A 114 -15.80 -6.34 -0.81
N ALA A 115 -15.48 -7.59 -1.13
CA ALA A 115 -15.10 -8.60 -0.11
C ALA A 115 -13.84 -8.18 0.67
N VAL A 116 -12.81 -7.67 -0.02
CA VAL A 116 -11.58 -7.19 0.61
C VAL A 116 -11.81 -5.96 1.48
N ALA A 117 -12.67 -5.04 1.07
CA ALA A 117 -13.06 -3.88 1.87
C ALA A 117 -13.74 -4.30 3.19
N GLU A 118 -14.65 -5.27 3.14
CA GLU A 118 -15.25 -5.83 4.36
C GLU A 118 -14.22 -6.59 5.22
N ALA A 119 -13.32 -7.34 4.61
CA ALA A 119 -12.24 -8.01 5.32
C ALA A 119 -11.35 -7.01 6.07
N LEU A 120 -11.04 -5.84 5.49
CA LEU A 120 -10.30 -4.79 6.18
C LEU A 120 -11.03 -4.25 7.42
N VAL A 121 -12.34 -4.04 7.33
CA VAL A 121 -13.15 -3.59 8.49
C VAL A 121 -13.08 -4.62 9.62
N ARG A 122 -13.26 -5.91 9.29
CA ARG A 122 -13.16 -7.00 10.28
C ARG A 122 -11.74 -7.15 10.83
N LEU A 123 -10.73 -6.95 9.99
CA LEU A 123 -9.33 -6.98 10.39
C LEU A 123 -8.98 -5.85 11.37
N ALA A 124 -9.51 -4.65 11.15
CA ALA A 124 -9.38 -3.52 12.09
C ALA A 124 -10.03 -3.84 13.45
N GLY A 125 -11.21 -4.47 13.45
CA GLY A 125 -11.85 -4.92 14.69
C GLY A 125 -11.07 -6.03 15.40
N ARG A 126 -10.50 -6.98 14.65
CA ARG A 126 -9.72 -8.11 15.19
C ARG A 126 -8.33 -7.70 15.70
N VAL A 127 -7.75 -6.65 15.12
CA VAL A 127 -6.43 -6.10 15.46
C VAL A 127 -6.54 -4.59 15.64
N PRO A 128 -7.03 -4.10 16.80
CA PRO A 128 -7.24 -2.67 17.03
C PRO A 128 -5.97 -1.82 16.85
N SER A 129 -4.79 -2.39 17.12
CA SER A 129 -3.50 -1.72 16.92
C SER A 129 -3.14 -1.47 15.45
N LEU A 130 -3.82 -2.10 14.49
CA LEU A 130 -3.59 -1.91 13.05
C LEU A 130 -3.91 -0.48 12.59
N LEU A 131 -4.98 0.09 13.15
CA LEU A 131 -5.49 1.42 12.81
C LEU A 131 -5.56 2.33 14.04
N ALA A 132 -4.64 2.15 15.00
CA ALA A 132 -4.63 2.99 16.20
C ALA A 132 -4.54 4.49 15.84
N GLY A 133 -5.37 5.31 16.48
CA GLY A 133 -5.37 6.77 16.33
C GLY A 133 -6.21 7.31 15.17
N VAL A 134 -6.71 6.45 14.27
CA VAL A 134 -7.57 6.92 13.15
C VAL A 134 -8.91 7.47 13.63
N GLU A 135 -9.36 7.06 14.81
CA GLU A 135 -10.58 7.56 15.45
C GLU A 135 -10.46 9.05 15.82
N GLN A 136 -9.24 9.56 15.97
CA GLN A 136 -8.94 10.97 16.22
C GLN A 136 -8.53 11.70 14.94
N LEU A 137 -7.50 11.20 14.26
CA LEU A 137 -6.94 11.78 13.05
C LEU A 137 -6.48 10.70 12.08
N ALA A 138 -7.13 10.67 10.92
CA ALA A 138 -6.84 9.76 9.83
C ALA A 138 -6.32 10.52 8.61
N PHE A 139 -5.26 9.98 8.01
CA PHE A 139 -4.75 10.41 6.72
C PHE A 139 -5.11 9.39 5.65
N ILE A 140 -5.69 9.87 4.55
CA ILE A 140 -5.87 9.10 3.33
C ILE A 140 -4.89 9.64 2.29
N ASP A 141 -3.85 8.87 1.97
CA ASP A 141 -2.93 9.22 0.89
C ASP A 141 -3.39 8.55 -0.40
N ILE A 142 -3.47 9.31 -1.48
CA ILE A 142 -3.78 8.78 -2.82
C ILE A 142 -2.65 9.10 -3.79
N ASP A 143 -2.21 8.08 -4.50
CA ASP A 143 -1.19 8.22 -5.52
C ASP A 143 -1.28 7.11 -6.56
N SER A 144 -0.61 7.30 -7.70
CA SER A 144 -0.56 6.32 -8.77
C SER A 144 0.84 6.05 -9.28
N LYS A 145 1.08 4.79 -9.64
CA LYS A 145 2.38 4.35 -10.13
C LYS A 145 2.23 3.52 -11.39
N ILE A 146 3.16 3.68 -12.33
CA ILE A 146 3.28 2.77 -13.45
C ILE A 146 4.14 1.56 -13.05
N LYS A 147 3.63 0.37 -13.35
CA LYS A 147 4.40 -0.86 -13.31
C LYS A 147 4.81 -1.25 -14.71
N GLU A 148 6.10 -1.22 -14.98
CA GLU A 148 6.68 -1.55 -16.28
C GLU A 148 6.33 -2.98 -16.71
N THR A 149 6.10 -3.15 -18.00
CA THR A 149 5.79 -4.45 -18.62
C THR A 149 6.51 -4.57 -19.95
N TYR A 150 7.24 -5.67 -20.16
CA TYR A 150 8.08 -5.84 -21.35
C TYR A 150 7.36 -6.56 -22.52
N GLY A 151 6.29 -7.31 -22.25
CA GLY A 151 5.58 -8.10 -23.27
C GLY A 151 4.49 -7.34 -24.01
N HIS A 152 4.41 -7.53 -25.34
CA HIS A 152 3.39 -6.89 -26.19
C HIS A 152 1.96 -7.44 -25.98
N GLY A 153 1.82 -8.67 -25.47
CA GLY A 153 0.52 -9.35 -25.32
C GLY A 153 -0.29 -8.97 -24.06
N LYS A 154 0.17 -8.00 -23.25
CA LYS A 154 -0.52 -7.64 -22.00
C LYS A 154 -1.60 -6.59 -22.26
N GLN A 155 -2.85 -6.99 -22.07
CA GLN A 155 -4.02 -6.12 -22.24
C GLN A 155 -3.91 -4.87 -21.35
N GLY A 156 -4.22 -3.71 -21.92
CA GLY A 156 -4.18 -2.41 -21.24
C GLY A 156 -2.78 -1.82 -21.05
N SER A 157 -1.71 -2.54 -21.42
CA SER A 157 -0.35 -2.00 -21.37
C SER A 157 -0.19 -0.84 -22.37
N GLY A 158 0.37 0.27 -21.91
CA GLY A 158 0.59 1.48 -22.71
C GLY A 158 1.69 2.35 -22.14
N PHE A 159 2.12 3.35 -22.89
CA PHE A 159 3.13 4.31 -22.46
C PHE A 159 2.52 5.35 -21.52
N ALA A 160 3.15 5.57 -20.36
CA ALA A 160 2.88 6.72 -19.52
C ALA A 160 3.67 7.95 -20.00
N TYR A 161 3.41 9.10 -19.36
CA TYR A 161 4.07 10.38 -19.67
C TYR A 161 5.59 10.34 -19.56
N ASN A 162 6.14 9.43 -18.75
CA ASN A 162 7.58 9.23 -18.55
C ASN A 162 8.21 8.27 -19.59
N GLY A 163 7.47 7.86 -20.62
CA GLY A 163 7.95 6.93 -21.64
C GLY A 163 8.05 5.47 -21.21
N VAL A 164 7.68 5.14 -19.97
CA VAL A 164 7.65 3.75 -19.49
C VAL A 164 6.39 3.07 -20.00
N ARG A 165 6.54 1.88 -20.58
CA ARG A 165 5.41 1.05 -21.03
C ARG A 165 4.98 0.11 -19.92
N GLY A 166 3.70 0.15 -19.53
CA GLY A 166 3.25 -0.60 -18.37
C GLY A 166 1.77 -0.55 -18.11
N LEU A 167 1.40 -1.01 -16.93
CA LEU A 167 0.06 -0.84 -16.37
C LEU A 167 0.13 0.16 -15.22
N ASN A 168 -0.83 1.08 -15.16
CA ASN A 168 -0.89 2.06 -14.08
C ASN A 168 -1.81 1.53 -12.97
N HIS A 169 -1.41 1.69 -11.71
CA HIS A 169 -2.27 1.39 -10.57
C HIS A 169 -2.40 2.63 -9.68
N LEU A 170 -3.65 2.94 -9.32
CA LEU A 170 -4.01 3.98 -8.36
C LEU A 170 -4.30 3.30 -7.02
N VAL A 171 -3.73 3.80 -5.93
CA VAL A 171 -3.90 3.22 -4.59
C VAL A 171 -4.26 4.35 -3.61
N ALA A 172 -5.18 4.05 -2.71
CA ALA A 172 -5.45 4.88 -1.54
C ALA A 172 -5.11 4.12 -0.26
N THR A 173 -4.35 4.74 0.64
CA THR A 173 -3.98 4.16 1.93
C THR A 173 -4.70 4.86 3.08
N LEU A 174 -4.72 4.23 4.25
CA LEU A 174 -5.19 4.81 5.52
C LEU A 174 -4.06 4.73 6.55
N SER A 175 -3.77 5.84 7.21
CA SER A 175 -2.82 5.89 8.33
C SER A 175 -3.25 6.91 9.38
N SER A 176 -2.51 6.99 10.48
CA SER A 176 -2.62 8.01 11.52
C SER A 176 -1.20 8.50 11.87
N PRO A 177 -1.03 9.50 12.75
CA PRO A 177 0.29 9.87 13.26
C PRO A 177 1.03 8.72 13.96
N VAL A 178 0.33 7.67 14.41
CA VAL A 178 0.89 6.60 15.25
C VAL A 178 0.86 5.20 14.61
N CYS A 179 0.09 4.99 13.54
CA CYS A 179 0.02 3.70 12.84
C CYS A 179 0.66 3.76 11.45
N ALA A 180 1.21 2.63 11.01
CA ALA A 180 1.69 2.48 9.64
C ALA A 180 0.51 2.42 8.66
N PRO A 181 0.71 2.78 7.38
CA PRO A 181 -0.36 2.75 6.39
C PRO A 181 -0.83 1.32 6.08
N VAL A 182 -2.14 1.18 5.89
CA VAL A 182 -2.78 0.03 5.23
C VAL A 182 -3.43 0.48 3.93
N VAL A 183 -3.66 -0.43 2.99
CA VAL A 183 -4.34 -0.11 1.72
C VAL A 183 -5.86 -0.16 1.91
N LEU A 184 -6.57 0.91 1.58
CA LEU A 184 -8.04 0.96 1.56
C LEU A 184 -8.58 0.35 0.27
N THR A 185 -8.12 0.86 -0.86
CA THR A 185 -8.63 0.49 -2.19
C THR A 185 -7.54 0.69 -3.24
N ALA A 186 -7.63 -0.08 -4.32
CA ALA A 186 -6.71 -0.02 -5.44
C ALA A 186 -7.48 -0.21 -6.74
N ARG A 187 -7.07 0.50 -7.80
CA ARG A 187 -7.63 0.37 -9.14
C ARG A 187 -6.52 0.20 -10.16
N LEU A 188 -6.60 -0.88 -10.94
CA LEU A 188 -5.76 -1.05 -12.12
C LEU A 188 -6.31 -0.22 -13.28
N ARG A 189 -5.42 0.41 -14.04
CA ARG A 189 -5.71 1.28 -15.18
C ARG A 189 -4.79 0.95 -16.34
N GLY A 190 -5.21 1.34 -17.55
CA GLY A 190 -4.34 1.27 -18.72
C GLY A 190 -3.08 2.11 -18.54
N GLY A 191 -1.98 1.76 -19.21
CA GLY A 191 -0.70 2.44 -19.05
C GLY A 191 -0.73 3.94 -19.41
N ASN A 192 -1.59 4.31 -20.36
CA ASN A 192 -1.81 5.69 -20.80
C ASN A 192 -2.85 6.46 -19.95
N ALA A 193 -3.31 5.90 -18.83
CA ALA A 193 -4.32 6.54 -18.00
C ALA A 193 -3.73 7.74 -17.27
N ASP A 194 -4.38 8.91 -17.44
CA ASP A 194 -4.12 10.10 -16.63
C ASP A 194 -4.32 9.81 -15.13
N SER A 195 -3.44 10.35 -14.29
CA SER A 195 -3.42 10.10 -12.84
C SER A 195 -4.75 10.40 -12.15
N ARG A 196 -5.55 11.34 -12.67
CA ARG A 196 -6.85 11.74 -12.12
C ARG A 196 -7.98 10.79 -12.50
N ARG A 197 -7.81 9.97 -13.54
CA ARG A 197 -8.88 9.10 -14.07
C ARG A 197 -9.37 8.15 -12.98
N GLY A 198 -10.62 8.37 -12.54
CA GLY A 198 -11.27 7.58 -11.49
C GLY A 198 -10.86 7.95 -10.06
N ALA A 199 -10.06 8.99 -9.85
CA ALA A 199 -9.59 9.37 -8.52
C ALA A 199 -10.71 9.92 -7.63
N ALA A 200 -11.57 10.81 -8.15
CA ALA A 200 -12.66 11.39 -7.36
C ALA A 200 -13.59 10.32 -6.74
N SER A 201 -14.03 9.33 -7.54
CA SER A 201 -14.88 8.26 -7.03
C SER A 201 -14.12 7.27 -6.13
N MET A 202 -12.82 7.04 -6.36
CA MET A 202 -12.00 6.24 -5.46
C MET A 202 -11.86 6.93 -4.10
N ILE A 203 -11.66 8.24 -4.06
CA ILE A 203 -11.53 8.99 -2.82
C ILE A 203 -12.83 8.92 -2.00
N THR A 204 -13.99 9.09 -2.64
CA THR A 204 -15.28 8.92 -1.96
C THR A 204 -15.44 7.51 -1.36
N GLU A 205 -15.06 6.48 -2.12
CA GLU A 205 -15.06 5.08 -1.65
C GLU A 205 -14.08 4.88 -0.47
N ALA A 206 -12.87 5.42 -0.59
CA ALA A 206 -11.81 5.32 0.42
C ALA A 206 -12.22 6.00 1.73
N ILE A 207 -12.82 7.20 1.67
CA ILE A 207 -13.34 7.89 2.86
C ILE A 207 -14.43 7.04 3.51
N GLY A 208 -15.41 6.55 2.74
CA GLY A 208 -16.48 5.70 3.26
C GLY A 208 -15.96 4.42 3.94
N LEU A 209 -14.96 3.78 3.33
CA LEU A 209 -14.30 2.61 3.91
C LEU A 209 -13.50 2.96 5.16
N ALA A 210 -12.76 4.07 5.17
CA ALA A 210 -12.02 4.53 6.35
C ALA A 210 -12.97 4.77 7.52
N ARG A 211 -14.13 5.42 7.29
CA ARG A 211 -15.17 5.60 8.32
C ARG A 211 -15.66 4.27 8.86
N ARG A 212 -15.98 3.30 7.99
CA ARG A 212 -16.38 1.94 8.39
C ARG A 212 -15.29 1.18 9.15
N ALA A 213 -14.01 1.48 8.89
CA ALA A 213 -12.87 0.88 9.56
C ALA A 213 -12.47 1.59 10.87
N GLY A 214 -13.25 2.57 11.33
CA GLY A 214 -13.07 3.22 12.63
C GLY A 214 -12.52 4.65 12.58
N ALA A 215 -12.30 5.23 11.40
CA ALA A 215 -11.87 6.63 11.28
C ALA A 215 -13.03 7.60 11.58
N THR A 216 -13.44 7.74 12.84
CA THR A 216 -14.62 8.54 13.23
C THR A 216 -14.34 10.04 13.37
N GLY A 217 -13.09 10.44 13.59
CA GLY A 217 -12.68 11.83 13.81
C GLY A 217 -12.35 12.61 12.53
N THR A 218 -11.26 13.36 12.57
CA THR A 218 -10.79 14.16 11.42
C THR A 218 -10.21 13.24 10.34
N VAL A 219 -10.72 13.34 9.11
CA VAL A 219 -10.13 12.66 7.95
C VAL A 219 -9.54 13.71 7.03
N VAL A 220 -8.25 13.56 6.69
CA VAL A 220 -7.52 14.44 5.76
C VAL A 220 -7.07 13.62 4.57
N VAL A 221 -7.49 14.01 3.37
CA VAL A 221 -7.01 13.44 2.12
C VAL A 221 -5.78 14.21 1.66
N ARG A 222 -4.65 13.52 1.53
CA ARG A 222 -3.39 14.09 1.05
C ARG A 222 -3.03 13.57 -0.33
N ALA A 223 -2.55 14.47 -1.19
CA ALA A 223 -2.17 14.11 -2.55
C ALA A 223 -1.15 15.09 -3.17
N ASP A 224 -0.47 14.66 -4.22
CA ASP A 224 0.43 15.52 -5.00
C ASP A 224 -0.32 16.45 -5.96
N SER A 225 0.43 17.20 -6.77
CA SER A 225 -0.13 18.19 -7.70
C SER A 225 -0.83 17.59 -8.91
N ALA A 226 -0.67 16.29 -9.20
CA ALA A 226 -1.42 15.61 -10.24
C ALA A 226 -2.91 15.52 -9.88
N PHE A 227 -3.24 15.48 -8.58
CA PHE A 227 -4.60 15.42 -8.05
C PHE A 227 -5.21 16.80 -7.73
N PHE A 228 -4.46 17.90 -7.93
CA PHE A 228 -4.94 19.27 -7.73
C PHE A 228 -5.97 19.68 -8.79
N THR A 229 -7.22 19.24 -8.63
CA THR A 229 -8.31 19.52 -9.56
C THR A 229 -9.63 19.79 -8.85
N GLY A 230 -10.45 20.68 -9.42
CA GLY A 230 -11.76 21.04 -8.89
C GLY A 230 -12.67 19.84 -8.58
N PRO A 231 -12.81 18.84 -9.48
CA PRO A 231 -13.61 17.64 -9.21
C PRO A 231 -13.13 16.84 -7.99
N ILE A 232 -11.82 16.69 -7.79
CA ILE A 232 -11.25 15.92 -6.68
C ILE A 232 -11.46 16.66 -5.36
N ILE A 233 -11.11 17.95 -5.31
CA ILE A 233 -11.31 18.78 -4.11
C ILE A 233 -12.80 18.83 -3.73
N THR A 234 -13.69 18.97 -4.72
CA THR A 234 -15.14 18.92 -4.50
C THR A 234 -15.59 17.57 -3.94
N ALA A 235 -15.05 16.46 -4.45
CA ALA A 235 -15.40 15.12 -3.97
C ALA A 235 -14.95 14.89 -2.52
N ILE A 236 -13.76 15.38 -2.14
CA ILE A 236 -13.24 15.32 -0.76
C ILE A 236 -14.19 16.07 0.19
N ARG A 237 -14.52 17.33 -0.12
CA ARG A 237 -15.40 18.16 0.72
C ARG A 237 -16.80 17.57 0.82
N LYS A 238 -17.38 17.10 -0.29
CA LYS A 238 -18.70 16.45 -0.30
C LYS A 238 -18.75 15.17 0.53
N ALA A 239 -17.63 14.48 0.68
CA ALA A 239 -17.52 13.29 1.52
C ALA A 239 -17.21 13.61 3.00
N GLY A 240 -17.18 14.90 3.40
CA GLY A 240 -16.96 15.31 4.78
C GLY A 240 -15.53 15.10 5.27
N ALA A 241 -14.54 15.21 4.38
CA ALA A 241 -13.12 15.17 4.71
C ALA A 241 -12.44 16.49 4.34
N TRP A 242 -11.31 16.75 4.99
CA TRP A 242 -10.41 17.87 4.69
C TRP A 242 -9.41 17.46 3.60
N PHE A 243 -8.79 18.43 2.93
CA PHE A 243 -7.76 18.17 1.94
C PHE A 243 -6.44 18.85 2.28
N SER A 244 -5.35 18.23 1.85
CA SER A 244 -4.00 18.80 1.81
C SER A 244 -3.33 18.35 0.51
N VAL A 245 -3.36 19.20 -0.51
CA VAL A 245 -2.96 18.82 -1.87
C VAL A 245 -1.89 19.79 -2.35
N THR A 246 -0.79 19.26 -2.89
CA THR A 246 0.25 20.13 -3.48
C THR A 246 -0.37 20.96 -4.61
N ALA A 247 -0.29 22.28 -4.52
CA ALA A 247 -0.82 23.18 -5.54
C ALA A 247 0.01 23.09 -6.82
N GLN A 248 -0.64 23.26 -7.98
CA GLN A 248 0.09 23.37 -9.24
C GLN A 248 0.87 24.68 -9.29
N LYS A 249 2.12 24.58 -9.75
CA LYS A 249 2.96 25.75 -10.04
C LYS A 249 2.45 26.41 -11.31
N ASN A 250 1.78 27.54 -11.16
CA ASN A 250 1.26 28.36 -12.26
C ASN A 250 1.34 29.85 -11.88
N VAL A 251 1.03 30.73 -12.84
CA VAL A 251 1.10 32.19 -12.66
C VAL A 251 0.21 32.67 -11.51
N ALA A 252 -0.97 32.09 -11.34
CA ALA A 252 -1.89 32.49 -10.26
C ALA A 252 -1.33 32.13 -8.88
N THR A 253 -0.83 30.90 -8.71
CA THR A 253 -0.18 30.45 -7.46
C THR A 253 1.04 31.31 -7.15
N GLN A 254 1.89 31.58 -8.15
CA GLN A 254 3.09 32.40 -7.97
C GLN A 254 2.75 33.84 -7.57
N ALA A 255 1.75 34.45 -8.20
CA ALA A 255 1.33 35.81 -7.90
C ALA A 255 0.83 36.00 -6.46
N VAL A 256 0.34 34.95 -5.79
CA VAL A 256 -0.01 35.03 -4.36
C VAL A 256 1.23 34.84 -3.48
N ILE A 257 2.14 33.96 -3.88
CA ILE A 257 3.42 33.74 -3.19
C ILE A 257 4.26 35.01 -3.17
N ASP A 258 4.33 35.73 -4.30
CA ASP A 258 5.13 36.95 -4.46
C ASP A 258 4.62 38.12 -3.59
N ARG A 259 3.43 38.00 -2.97
CA ARG A 259 2.85 38.99 -2.06
C ARG A 259 3.10 38.68 -0.59
N ILE A 260 3.79 37.58 -0.27
CA ILE A 260 4.16 37.25 1.11
C ILE A 260 5.36 38.12 1.46
N ASP A 261 5.19 38.95 2.49
CA ASP A 261 6.25 39.84 2.97
C ASP A 261 7.39 39.03 3.60
N GLU A 262 8.62 39.56 3.54
CA GLU A 262 9.82 38.84 3.98
C GLU A 262 9.80 38.51 5.49
N ASP A 263 9.09 39.30 6.30
CA ASP A 263 8.90 39.09 7.74
C ASP A 263 7.83 38.06 8.11
N GLN A 264 7.10 37.53 7.12
CA GLN A 264 6.06 36.49 7.31
C GLN A 264 6.60 35.05 7.18
N TRP A 265 7.90 34.90 6.90
CA TRP A 265 8.53 33.60 6.71
C TRP A 265 9.14 33.09 8.02
N ASP A 266 8.67 31.91 8.44
CA ASP A 266 9.20 31.19 9.60
C ASP A 266 10.23 30.13 9.16
N GLU A 267 11.40 30.12 9.78
CA GLU A 267 12.43 29.12 9.48
C GLU A 267 12.08 27.74 10.07
N ILE A 268 12.33 26.68 9.30
CA ILE A 268 12.26 25.29 9.74
C ILE A 268 13.56 24.55 9.40
N ALA A 269 14.01 23.72 10.34
CA ALA A 269 15.18 22.86 10.16
C ALA A 269 14.77 21.42 9.80
N TYR A 270 15.45 20.83 8.82
CA TYR A 270 15.31 19.41 8.54
C TYR A 270 16.22 18.59 9.46
N ARG A 271 15.61 17.69 10.25
CA ARG A 271 16.37 16.70 11.03
C ARG A 271 17.28 15.83 10.15
N HIS A 272 16.82 15.50 8.95
CA HIS A 272 17.56 14.75 7.95
C HIS A 272 17.67 15.60 6.70
N PRO A 273 18.88 16.09 6.35
CA PRO A 273 19.06 16.92 5.17
C PRO A 273 18.60 16.21 3.90
N ILE A 274 17.99 16.97 2.99
CA ILE A 274 17.40 16.44 1.76
C ILE A 274 18.30 16.85 0.59
N PRO A 275 18.75 15.92 -0.26
CA PRO A 275 19.54 16.29 -1.44
C PRO A 275 18.66 17.05 -2.44
N ASP A 276 19.16 18.18 -2.97
CA ASP A 276 18.55 18.85 -4.10
C ASP A 276 18.60 17.92 -5.33
N PRO A 277 17.48 17.70 -6.03
CA PRO A 277 17.44 16.74 -7.15
C PRO A 277 18.25 17.18 -8.37
N GLU A 278 18.61 18.46 -8.49
CA GLU A 278 19.42 18.96 -9.60
C GLU A 278 20.90 19.08 -9.23
N THR A 279 21.23 19.56 -8.02
CA THR A 279 22.62 19.83 -7.61
C THR A 279 23.23 18.75 -6.73
N GLY A 280 22.41 17.95 -6.05
CA GLY A 280 22.85 16.97 -5.04
C GLY A 280 23.24 17.60 -3.69
N GLU A 281 23.21 18.93 -3.56
CA GLU A 281 23.53 19.61 -2.31
C GLU A 281 22.51 19.32 -1.21
N LEU A 282 22.97 19.24 0.03
CA LEU A 282 22.11 18.93 1.16
C LEU A 282 21.37 20.18 1.65
N ILE A 283 20.06 20.18 1.47
CA ILE A 283 19.15 21.19 2.01
C ILE A 283 18.91 20.86 3.49
N THR A 284 19.36 21.75 4.37
CA THR A 284 19.27 21.60 5.84
C THR A 284 18.15 22.42 6.48
N HIS A 285 17.72 23.49 5.82
CA HIS A 285 16.69 24.41 6.28
C HIS A 285 15.73 24.78 5.14
N ALA A 286 14.55 25.23 5.51
CA ALA A 286 13.56 25.81 4.62
C ALA A 286 12.83 26.91 5.39
N GLU A 287 12.08 27.72 4.68
CA GLU A 287 11.20 28.72 5.30
C GLU A 287 9.77 28.40 4.89
N ILE A 288 8.83 28.62 5.80
CA ILE A 288 7.41 28.41 5.57
C ILE A 288 6.63 29.69 5.86
N ALA A 289 5.60 29.92 5.06
CA ALA A 289 4.66 31.02 5.23
C ALA A 289 3.26 30.57 4.82
N GLU A 290 2.26 31.37 5.14
CA GLU A 290 0.86 31.12 4.80
C GLU A 290 0.25 32.30 4.05
N THR A 291 -0.54 31.99 3.03
CA THR A 291 -1.40 32.96 2.34
C THR A 291 -2.72 32.29 1.93
N THR A 292 -3.57 32.98 1.17
CA THR A 292 -4.86 32.47 0.70
C THR A 292 -4.91 32.37 -0.81
N LEU A 293 -5.29 31.21 -1.34
CA LEU A 293 -5.48 31.00 -2.77
C LEU A 293 -6.96 30.78 -3.09
N THR A 294 -7.43 31.42 -4.16
CA THR A 294 -8.70 31.07 -4.80
C THR A 294 -8.42 30.25 -6.06
N ALA A 295 -8.62 28.94 -5.96
CA ALA A 295 -8.36 27.97 -7.02
C ALA A 295 -9.58 27.74 -7.92
N PHE A 296 -9.33 27.25 -9.13
CA PHE A 296 -10.35 26.82 -10.10
C PHE A 296 -11.34 27.93 -10.52
N THR A 297 -10.84 29.17 -10.69
CA THR A 297 -11.63 30.37 -11.03
C THR A 297 -12.20 30.38 -12.44
N ASN A 298 -11.65 29.61 -13.38
CA ASN A 298 -12.20 29.49 -14.73
C ASN A 298 -13.54 28.74 -14.68
N THR A 299 -14.64 29.47 -14.72
CA THR A 299 -16.01 28.95 -14.59
C THR A 299 -16.41 28.03 -15.74
N THR A 300 -15.84 28.19 -16.94
CA THR A 300 -16.10 27.31 -18.08
C THR A 300 -15.47 25.93 -17.87
N GLN A 301 -14.23 25.89 -17.36
CA GLN A 301 -13.52 24.64 -17.10
C GLN A 301 -13.92 23.99 -15.76
N ASN A 302 -14.29 24.81 -14.77
CA ASN A 302 -14.59 24.40 -13.41
C ASN A 302 -15.92 25.00 -12.91
N PRO A 303 -17.04 24.69 -13.59
CA PRO A 303 -18.34 25.29 -13.26
C PRO A 303 -18.74 24.95 -11.82
N GLY A 304 -18.92 25.98 -10.99
CA GLY A 304 -19.33 25.86 -9.59
C GLY A 304 -18.30 25.16 -8.68
N ARG A 305 -17.02 25.08 -9.11
CA ARG A 305 -15.95 24.37 -8.37
C ARG A 305 -14.84 25.29 -7.88
N GLN A 306 -15.07 26.60 -7.89
CA GLN A 306 -14.17 27.57 -7.29
C GLN A 306 -14.06 27.30 -5.79
N VAL A 307 -12.82 27.30 -5.27
CA VAL A 307 -12.55 27.07 -3.85
C VAL A 307 -11.52 28.08 -3.38
N THR A 308 -11.83 28.79 -2.31
CA THR A 308 -10.87 29.62 -1.57
C THR A 308 -10.45 28.88 -0.31
N ALA A 309 -9.14 28.69 -0.12
CA ALA A 309 -8.59 28.03 1.05
C ALA A 309 -7.14 28.49 1.31
N ARG A 310 -6.53 27.93 2.36
CA ARG A 310 -5.16 28.24 2.76
C ARG A 310 -4.17 27.72 1.72
N LEU A 311 -3.12 28.50 1.49
CA LEU A 311 -1.96 28.13 0.70
C LEU A 311 -0.74 28.21 1.62
N LEU A 312 -0.26 27.05 2.06
CA LEU A 312 0.99 26.96 2.80
C LEU A 312 2.12 26.94 1.79
N VAL A 313 3.12 27.77 1.98
CA VAL A 313 4.22 27.92 1.04
C VAL A 313 5.51 27.60 1.77
N ARG A 314 6.27 26.66 1.25
CA ARG A 314 7.61 26.35 1.72
C ARG A 314 8.61 26.75 0.65
N ARG A 315 9.64 27.53 1.02
CA ARG A 315 10.75 27.89 0.14
C ARG A 315 12.07 27.30 0.63
N THR A 316 12.87 26.76 -0.29
CA THR A 316 14.25 26.32 -0.01
C THR A 316 15.21 27.15 -0.85
N PRO A 317 16.38 27.54 -0.30
CA PRO A 317 17.35 28.31 -1.07
C PRO A 317 17.90 27.50 -2.25
N ARG A 318 18.14 28.18 -3.36
CA ARG A 318 18.98 27.75 -4.49
C ARG A 318 19.99 28.83 -4.78
N PHE A 319 21.21 28.45 -5.15
CA PHE A 319 22.19 29.39 -5.67
C PHE A 319 22.29 29.21 -7.18
N LYS A 320 22.16 30.31 -7.92
CA LYS A 320 22.37 30.32 -9.37
C LYS A 320 23.52 31.25 -9.70
N ALA A 321 24.43 30.78 -10.55
CA ALA A 321 25.44 31.64 -11.16
C ALA A 321 24.79 32.43 -12.30
N ASP A 322 25.04 33.73 -12.37
CA ASP A 322 24.71 34.54 -13.56
C ASP A 322 25.69 34.26 -14.73
N ALA A 323 25.53 34.99 -15.83
CA ALA A 323 26.39 34.85 -17.01
C ALA A 323 27.86 35.26 -16.76
N GLN A 324 28.12 35.96 -15.65
CA GLN A 324 29.42 36.40 -15.17
C GLN A 324 30.01 35.47 -14.09
N GLY A 325 29.25 34.47 -13.63
CA GLY A 325 29.66 33.52 -12.59
C GLY A 325 29.32 33.96 -11.16
N GLU A 326 28.59 35.05 -10.96
CA GLU A 326 28.18 35.54 -9.63
C GLU A 326 27.00 34.73 -9.09
N LEU A 327 27.15 34.18 -7.89
CA LEU A 327 26.13 33.36 -7.24
C LEU A 327 25.12 34.25 -6.51
N PHE A 328 23.87 34.26 -6.99
CA PHE A 328 22.76 34.92 -6.31
C PHE A 328 21.74 33.90 -5.76
N ARG A 329 21.15 34.24 -4.61
CA ARG A 329 20.15 33.40 -3.94
C ARG A 329 18.81 33.50 -4.66
N THR A 330 18.26 32.35 -5.00
CA THR A 330 16.92 32.16 -5.56
C THR A 330 16.15 31.19 -4.67
N TRP A 331 14.84 31.07 -4.90
CA TRP A 331 13.95 30.26 -4.07
C TRP A 331 13.25 29.18 -4.88
N ASN A 332 13.25 27.95 -4.37
CA ASN A 332 12.35 26.90 -4.81
C ASN A 332 11.10 26.90 -3.95
N TYR A 333 9.96 27.21 -4.56
CA TYR A 333 8.67 27.20 -3.87
C TYR A 333 7.95 25.85 -4.01
N HIS A 334 7.45 25.37 -2.89
CA HIS A 334 6.53 24.24 -2.77
C HIS A 334 5.26 24.74 -2.08
N ALA A 335 4.14 24.71 -2.80
CA ALA A 335 2.87 25.23 -2.28
C ALA A 335 1.89 24.09 -2.00
N VAL A 336 1.19 24.16 -0.87
CA VAL A 336 0.20 23.20 -0.41
C VAL A 336 -1.13 23.92 -0.25
N PHE A 337 -2.13 23.49 -1.02
CA PHE A 337 -3.49 23.97 -0.88
C PHE A 337 -4.23 23.10 0.13
N THR A 338 -4.74 23.71 1.20
CA THR A 338 -5.40 22.97 2.28
C THR A 338 -6.56 23.75 2.88
N ASP A 339 -7.59 23.02 3.32
CA ASP A 339 -8.64 23.58 4.17
C ASP A 339 -8.53 23.08 5.62
N THR A 340 -7.47 22.37 6.00
CA THR A 340 -7.28 21.88 7.38
C THR A 340 -7.18 23.02 8.39
N GLY A 341 -7.59 22.76 9.63
CA GLY A 341 -7.51 23.71 10.75
C GLY A 341 -6.23 23.66 11.59
N PHE A 342 -5.20 22.93 11.14
CA PHE A 342 -3.92 22.82 11.86
C PHE A 342 -3.09 24.10 11.75
N ASP A 343 -2.23 24.39 12.72
CA ASP A 343 -1.24 25.47 12.60
C ASP A 343 -0.27 25.22 11.42
N LEU A 344 0.38 26.27 10.93
CA LEU A 344 1.25 26.26 9.75
C LEU A 344 2.32 25.15 9.81
N HIS A 345 3.02 25.01 10.94
CA HIS A 345 4.09 24.02 11.11
C HIS A 345 3.54 22.59 11.10
N THR A 346 2.45 22.34 11.83
CA THR A 346 1.80 21.02 11.87
C THR A 346 1.25 20.63 10.50
N ALA A 347 0.61 21.56 9.79
CA ALA A 347 0.04 21.32 8.48
C ALA A 347 1.10 21.02 7.42
N ASP A 348 2.22 21.77 7.38
CA ASP A 348 3.37 21.44 6.52
C ASP A 348 3.94 20.06 6.84
N ASP A 349 4.19 19.76 8.12
CA ASP A 349 4.75 18.47 8.53
C ASP A 349 3.85 17.28 8.15
N TYR A 350 2.55 17.42 8.37
CA TYR A 350 1.58 16.41 7.97
C TYR A 350 1.48 16.26 6.45
N HIS A 351 1.56 17.35 5.69
CA HIS A 351 1.58 17.25 4.22
C HIS A 351 2.84 16.55 3.72
N ARG A 352 4.03 16.91 4.22
CA ARG A 352 5.30 16.28 3.83
C ARG A 352 5.27 14.76 4.01
N LYS A 353 4.62 14.28 5.08
CA LYS A 353 4.45 12.85 5.37
C LYS A 353 3.56 12.08 4.39
N HIS A 354 2.85 12.74 3.45
CA HIS A 354 2.07 12.05 2.41
C HIS A 354 2.92 11.09 1.54
N ALA A 355 4.23 11.35 1.42
CA ALA A 355 5.17 10.52 0.67
C ALA A 355 5.37 9.12 1.28
N ILE A 356 4.76 8.83 2.45
CA ILE A 356 4.72 7.49 3.02
C ILE A 356 4.07 6.46 2.09
N ILE A 357 3.15 6.89 1.20
CA ILE A 357 2.55 6.00 0.20
C ILE A 357 3.59 5.40 -0.77
N GLU A 358 4.69 6.11 -1.04
CA GLU A 358 5.78 5.58 -1.85
C GLU A 358 6.49 4.40 -1.18
N GLN A 359 6.51 4.36 0.15
CA GLN A 359 7.02 3.21 0.90
C GLN A 359 6.07 2.01 0.77
N VAL A 360 4.75 2.24 0.70
CA VAL A 360 3.77 1.18 0.42
C VAL A 360 3.95 0.65 -1.00
N PHE A 361 4.14 1.52 -1.99
CA PHE A 361 4.46 1.08 -3.35
C PHE A 361 5.78 0.31 -3.42
N ALA A 362 6.82 0.77 -2.74
CA ALA A 362 8.09 0.05 -2.68
C ALA A 362 7.92 -1.35 -2.08
N ASP A 363 7.15 -1.47 -0.99
CA ASP A 363 6.89 -2.75 -0.33
C ASP A 363 6.05 -3.70 -1.22
N LEU A 364 4.99 -3.20 -1.86
CA LEU A 364 4.19 -3.98 -2.80
C LEU A 364 5.02 -4.46 -4.00
N ASN A 365 5.86 -3.58 -4.57
CA ASN A 365 6.73 -3.91 -5.70
C ASN A 365 7.85 -4.90 -5.36
N ALA A 366 8.36 -4.87 -4.13
CA ALA A 366 9.32 -5.85 -3.62
C ALA A 366 8.64 -7.18 -3.17
N ALA A 367 7.32 -7.26 -3.32
CA ALA A 367 6.49 -8.39 -2.93
C ALA A 367 5.59 -8.83 -4.10
N ALA A 368 4.29 -8.96 -3.87
CA ALA A 368 3.35 -9.53 -4.83
C ALA A 368 3.16 -8.70 -6.12
N LEU A 369 3.64 -7.44 -6.18
CA LEU A 369 3.59 -6.61 -7.39
C LEU A 369 4.96 -6.46 -8.06
N ALA A 370 5.86 -7.44 -7.93
CA ALA A 370 7.11 -7.46 -8.69
C ALA A 370 6.86 -7.38 -10.20
N HIS A 371 5.77 -7.97 -10.68
CA HIS A 371 5.20 -7.79 -12.01
C HIS A 371 3.70 -8.16 -12.00
N PHE A 372 3.00 -7.91 -13.10
CA PHE A 372 1.63 -8.40 -13.29
C PHE A 372 1.65 -9.75 -14.03
N PRO A 373 1.12 -10.85 -13.48
CA PRO A 373 1.43 -12.20 -13.98
C PRO A 373 0.56 -12.70 -15.14
N SER A 374 -0.41 -11.93 -15.61
CA SER A 374 -1.33 -12.36 -16.67
C SER A 374 -1.29 -11.45 -17.90
N GLY A 375 -1.59 -12.02 -19.07
CA GLY A 375 -1.91 -11.23 -20.27
C GLY A 375 -3.29 -10.56 -20.19
N ARG A 376 -4.18 -11.03 -19.31
CA ARG A 376 -5.55 -10.50 -19.17
C ARG A 376 -5.63 -9.38 -18.15
N PHE A 377 -6.25 -8.26 -18.52
CA PHE A 377 -6.35 -7.07 -17.65
C PHE A 377 -7.15 -7.33 -16.35
N PRO A 378 -8.36 -7.94 -16.38
CA PRO A 378 -9.10 -8.20 -15.15
C PRO A 378 -8.39 -9.16 -14.19
N ALA A 379 -7.63 -10.12 -14.72
CA ALA A 379 -6.83 -11.04 -13.91
C ALA A 379 -5.74 -10.30 -13.13
N ASN A 380 -5.04 -9.36 -13.79
CA ASN A 380 -4.04 -8.50 -13.14
C ASN A 380 -4.68 -7.55 -12.13
N HIS A 381 -5.91 -7.11 -12.38
CA HIS A 381 -6.64 -6.28 -11.42
C HIS A 381 -7.05 -7.08 -10.19
N ALA A 382 -7.55 -8.31 -10.34
CA ALA A 382 -7.80 -9.21 -9.22
C ALA A 382 -6.51 -9.51 -8.43
N TRP A 383 -5.40 -9.73 -9.12
CA TRP A 383 -4.08 -9.89 -8.52
C TRP A 383 -3.66 -8.67 -7.68
N LEU A 384 -3.86 -7.45 -8.19
CA LEU A 384 -3.62 -6.20 -7.45
C LEU A 384 -4.44 -6.14 -6.14
N ILE A 385 -5.73 -6.47 -6.20
CA ILE A 385 -6.61 -6.48 -5.03
C ILE A 385 -6.13 -7.50 -3.98
N LEU A 386 -5.76 -8.71 -4.41
CA LEU A 386 -5.23 -9.74 -3.50
C LEU A 386 -3.85 -9.38 -2.93
N ALA A 387 -3.00 -8.68 -3.70
CA ALA A 387 -1.73 -8.16 -3.21
C ALA A 387 -1.94 -7.10 -2.11
N CYS A 388 -2.93 -6.20 -2.28
CA CYS A 388 -3.30 -5.21 -1.27
C CYS A 388 -3.87 -5.85 0.00
N LEU A 389 -4.75 -6.85 -0.16
CA LEU A 389 -5.24 -7.67 0.95
C LEU A 389 -4.08 -8.34 1.70
N THR A 390 -3.14 -8.95 0.97
CA THR A 390 -1.98 -9.63 1.54
C THR A 390 -1.08 -8.65 2.32
N HIS A 391 -0.86 -7.45 1.78
CA HIS A 391 -0.13 -6.39 2.47
C HIS A 391 -0.79 -6.04 3.81
N ASN A 392 -2.11 -5.88 3.83
CA ASN A 392 -2.86 -5.56 5.04
C ASN A 392 -2.82 -6.71 6.08
N LEU A 393 -2.96 -7.97 5.64
CA LEU A 393 -2.82 -9.14 6.52
C LEU A 393 -1.42 -9.22 7.15
N LEU A 394 -0.38 -8.92 6.37
CA LEU A 394 0.99 -8.85 6.86
C LEU A 394 1.20 -7.68 7.84
N ARG A 395 0.61 -6.50 7.59
CA ARG A 395 0.62 -5.40 8.57
C ARG A 395 -0.03 -5.80 9.89
N ALA A 396 -1.20 -6.43 9.84
CA ALA A 396 -1.91 -6.89 11.03
C ALA A 396 -1.10 -7.96 11.79
N THR A 397 -0.48 -8.89 11.07
CA THR A 397 0.44 -9.89 11.62
C THR A 397 1.61 -9.21 12.36
N GLY A 398 2.21 -8.18 11.75
CA GLY A 398 3.25 -7.39 12.40
C GLY A 398 2.77 -6.71 13.68
N CYS A 399 1.58 -6.12 13.67
CA CYS A 399 0.96 -5.44 14.81
C CYS A 399 0.67 -6.40 15.99
N LEU A 400 0.26 -7.63 15.70
CA LEU A 400 0.07 -8.68 16.72
C LEU A 400 1.39 -9.20 17.30
N THR A 401 2.51 -8.96 16.62
CA THR A 401 3.81 -9.52 16.99
C THR A 401 4.60 -8.60 17.91
N SER A 402 4.89 -7.36 17.48
CA SER A 402 5.58 -6.34 18.29
C SER A 402 5.56 -4.97 17.61
N GLY A 403 5.87 -3.91 18.35
CA GLY A 403 5.99 -2.55 17.79
C GLY A 403 7.03 -2.41 16.68
N PHE A 404 8.09 -3.22 16.69
CA PHE A 404 9.05 -3.29 15.58
C PHE A 404 8.40 -3.89 14.32
N HIS A 405 7.74 -5.05 14.46
CA HIS A 405 7.14 -5.75 13.32
C HIS A 405 5.93 -4.98 12.74
N ALA A 406 5.21 -4.21 13.56
CA ALA A 406 4.13 -3.33 13.13
C ALA A 406 4.57 -2.37 11.99
N LYS A 407 5.82 -1.90 12.04
CA LYS A 407 6.41 -0.96 11.06
C LYS A 407 7.34 -1.64 10.04
N ALA A 408 7.60 -2.93 10.17
CA ALA A 408 8.58 -3.65 9.35
C ALA A 408 8.04 -3.94 7.94
N ARG A 409 8.87 -3.82 6.90
CA ARG A 409 8.48 -4.18 5.51
C ARG A 409 8.14 -5.67 5.35
N THR A 410 7.43 -6.00 4.28
CA THR A 410 7.01 -7.38 3.94
C THR A 410 8.20 -8.35 3.91
N ALA A 411 9.34 -7.95 3.34
CA ALA A 411 10.55 -8.78 3.31
C ALA A 411 11.05 -9.16 4.71
N THR A 412 11.01 -8.22 5.66
CA THR A 412 11.40 -8.46 7.06
C THR A 412 10.41 -9.39 7.74
N LEU A 413 9.10 -9.16 7.58
CA LEU A 413 8.08 -10.05 8.14
C LEU A 413 8.20 -11.47 7.59
N ARG A 414 8.42 -11.61 6.28
CA ARG A 414 8.63 -12.92 5.65
C ARG A 414 9.82 -13.63 6.27
N ARG A 415 10.97 -12.96 6.40
CA ARG A 415 12.17 -13.54 6.99
C ARG A 415 11.98 -13.93 8.46
N HIS A 416 11.36 -13.06 9.26
CA HIS A 416 11.29 -13.24 10.71
C HIS A 416 10.19 -14.22 11.12
N LEU A 417 9.03 -14.13 10.46
CA LEU A 417 7.78 -14.73 10.93
C LEU A 417 7.24 -15.82 9.99
N ILE A 418 7.49 -15.75 8.69
CA ILE A 418 6.86 -16.63 7.69
C ILE A 418 7.76 -17.78 7.27
N ALA A 419 8.92 -17.46 6.72
CA ALA A 419 9.91 -18.37 6.13
C ALA A 419 10.71 -19.10 7.21
N ILE A 420 9.98 -19.82 8.07
CA ILE A 420 10.52 -20.63 9.15
C ILE A 420 10.22 -22.08 8.81
N PRO A 421 11.23 -22.95 8.71
CA PRO A 421 10.98 -24.35 8.46
C PRO A 421 10.35 -25.00 9.70
N ALA A 422 9.56 -26.05 9.50
CA ALA A 422 9.08 -26.88 10.59
C ALA A 422 8.94 -28.33 10.13
N ARG A 423 9.20 -29.25 11.06
CA ARG A 423 8.80 -30.65 10.91
C ARG A 423 7.47 -30.87 11.62
N ILE A 424 6.49 -31.38 10.88
CA ILE A 424 5.18 -31.73 11.40
C ILE A 424 5.28 -33.10 12.07
N THR A 425 4.99 -33.14 13.36
CA THR A 425 4.79 -34.38 14.10
C THR A 425 3.33 -34.50 14.53
N ARG A 426 2.81 -35.72 14.58
CA ARG A 426 1.45 -36.00 15.00
C ARG A 426 1.48 -37.03 16.12
N THR A 427 0.79 -36.72 17.21
CA THR A 427 0.58 -37.65 18.33
C THR A 427 -0.90 -37.60 18.68
N ALA A 428 -1.60 -38.73 18.50
CA ALA A 428 -3.05 -38.84 18.61
C ALA A 428 -3.80 -37.76 17.78
N ARG A 429 -4.57 -36.88 18.43
CA ARG A 429 -5.35 -35.79 17.83
C ARG A 429 -4.62 -34.44 17.80
N ARG A 430 -3.34 -34.39 18.19
CA ARG A 430 -2.55 -33.15 18.24
C ARG A 430 -1.48 -33.13 17.15
N ILE A 431 -1.44 -32.03 16.39
CA ILE A 431 -0.34 -31.68 15.49
C ILE A 431 0.63 -30.79 16.26
N THR A 432 1.93 -31.05 16.12
CA THR A 432 3.00 -30.21 16.65
C THR A 432 3.91 -29.78 15.51
N LEU A 433 4.16 -28.47 15.40
CA LEU A 433 5.19 -27.92 14.52
C LEU A 433 6.50 -27.86 15.30
N ARG A 434 7.48 -28.67 14.89
CA ARG A 434 8.82 -28.67 15.47
C ARG A 434 9.69 -27.70 14.65
N LEU A 435 9.85 -26.48 15.14
CA LEU A 435 10.65 -25.41 14.53
C LEU A 435 12.14 -25.55 14.94
N PRO A 436 13.08 -24.90 14.21
CA PRO A 436 14.49 -24.86 14.58
C PRO A 436 14.72 -24.38 16.03
N ALA A 437 15.63 -25.05 16.73
CA ALA A 437 16.17 -24.53 17.97
C ALA A 437 17.01 -23.27 17.70
N ASN A 438 17.06 -22.35 18.66
CA ASN A 438 17.82 -21.09 18.57
C ASN A 438 17.45 -20.22 17.37
N TRP A 439 16.18 -20.24 16.95
CA TRP A 439 15.70 -19.34 15.91
C TRP A 439 15.79 -17.87 16.38
N PRO A 440 16.44 -16.96 15.63
CA PRO A 440 16.69 -15.59 16.10
C PRO A 440 15.43 -14.81 16.49
N TRP A 441 14.28 -15.17 15.91
CA TRP A 441 12.99 -14.51 16.14
C TRP A 441 11.97 -15.42 16.82
N GLN A 442 12.42 -16.41 17.60
CA GLN A 442 11.55 -17.39 18.29
C GLN A 442 10.43 -16.70 19.09
N THR A 443 10.79 -15.71 19.94
CA THR A 443 9.82 -14.97 20.76
C THR A 443 8.77 -14.29 19.90
N ALA A 444 9.17 -13.67 18.79
CA ALA A 444 8.25 -12.99 17.88
C ALA A 444 7.26 -13.98 17.25
N TYR A 445 7.74 -15.14 16.77
CA TYR A 445 6.86 -16.18 16.24
C TYR A 445 5.88 -16.70 17.31
N GLN A 446 6.36 -16.97 18.53
CA GLN A 446 5.52 -17.46 19.63
C GLN A 446 4.44 -16.45 20.03
N THR A 447 4.76 -15.15 20.06
CA THR A 447 3.79 -14.09 20.30
C THR A 447 2.70 -14.08 19.23
N LEU A 448 3.08 -14.09 17.96
CA LEU A 448 2.13 -14.13 16.84
C LEU A 448 1.25 -15.39 16.88
N PHE A 449 1.86 -16.56 17.09
CA PHE A 449 1.15 -17.82 17.16
C PHE A 449 0.12 -17.79 18.29
N THR A 450 0.54 -17.33 19.48
CA THR A 450 -0.35 -17.20 20.64
C THR A 450 -1.48 -16.21 20.37
N ALA A 451 -1.21 -15.07 19.75
CA ALA A 451 -2.21 -14.03 19.47
C ALA A 451 -3.33 -14.49 18.51
N THR A 452 -3.02 -15.44 17.61
CA THR A 452 -3.96 -15.96 16.60
C THR A 452 -4.61 -17.28 17.01
N HIS A 453 -4.07 -18.01 17.99
CA HIS A 453 -4.59 -19.31 18.45
C HIS A 453 -5.24 -19.28 19.83
N ARG A 454 -5.27 -18.12 20.51
CA ARG A 454 -6.15 -17.93 21.67
C ARG A 454 -7.60 -17.99 21.20
N THR A 455 -8.36 -18.94 21.72
CA THR A 455 -9.82 -18.98 21.59
C THR A 455 -10.34 -17.65 22.16
N THR A 456 -11.02 -16.87 21.32
CA THR A 456 -11.71 -15.64 21.76
C THR A 456 -13.03 -16.00 22.40
#